data_AF-T1GSD3-F1
#
_entry.id   AF-T1GSD3-F1
#
_cell.length_a   1.000
_cell.length_b   1.000
_cell.length_c   1.000
_cell.angle_alpha   90.00
_cell.angle_beta   90.00
_cell.angle_gamma   90.00
#
_symmetry.space_group_name_H-M   'P 1'
#
loop_
_entity.id
_entity.type
_entity.pdbx_description
1 polymer ?
#
loop_
_entity_poly.entity_id
_entity_poly.type
_entity_poly.pdbx_seq_one_letter_code
_entity_poly.pdbx_strand_id
1 'polypeptide(L)'
;MFAWASWVPPNIDDSVSSSDVIVREGSNISLRCKATGSPTPTVKWKRDDNTKIAINRHINHAVNEWEGATLDIHKISRLDMGAYLCIASNGVPPSVSKRIKVSVD
;
A
#
# COMPACT_ATOMS: atom_id res chain seq x y z
N MET A 1 -39.28 -10.22 0.49
CA MET A 1 -38.13 -9.37 0.83
C MET A 1 -36.87 -10.20 0.64
N PHE A 2 -36.06 -9.91 -0.36
CA PHE A 2 -34.77 -10.58 -0.55
C PHE A 2 -33.69 -9.50 -0.51
N ALA A 3 -33.00 -9.38 0.63
CA ALA A 3 -31.83 -8.54 0.76
C ALA A 3 -30.63 -9.31 0.17
N TRP A 4 -30.42 -9.20 -1.14
CA TRP A 4 -29.15 -9.57 -1.73
C TRP A 4 -28.09 -8.62 -1.18
N ALA A 5 -26.94 -9.16 -0.76
CA ALA A 5 -25.82 -8.36 -0.28
C ALA A 5 -25.46 -7.33 -1.36
N SER A 6 -25.70 -6.04 -1.09
CA SER A 6 -25.37 -4.96 -2.01
C SER A 6 -23.87 -4.95 -2.22
N TRP A 7 -23.42 -5.09 -3.46
CA TRP A 7 -22.03 -4.90 -3.81
C TRP A 7 -21.66 -3.44 -3.60
N VAL A 8 -20.58 -3.20 -2.87
CA VAL A 8 -20.12 -1.87 -2.49
C VAL A 8 -18.68 -1.70 -3.00
N PRO A 9 -18.39 -0.64 -3.77
CA PRO A 9 -17.04 -0.34 -4.19
C PRO A 9 -16.06 -0.21 -3.00
N PRO A 10 -14.76 -0.44 -3.23
CA PRO A 10 -13.76 -0.25 -2.19
C PRO A 10 -13.68 1.22 -1.73
N ASN A 11 -13.48 1.40 -0.43
CA ASN A 11 -13.16 2.68 0.19
C ASN A 11 -11.93 2.50 1.10
N ILE A 12 -10.97 3.40 1.05
CA ILE A 12 -9.81 3.39 1.96
C ILE A 12 -10.14 4.23 3.19
N ASP A 13 -9.93 3.66 4.37
CA ASP A 13 -10.09 4.37 5.63
C ASP A 13 -8.78 5.12 5.94
N ASP A 14 -8.79 6.43 5.70
CA ASP A 14 -7.64 7.29 5.91
C ASP A 14 -7.21 7.41 7.37
N SER A 15 -8.13 7.22 8.32
CA SER A 15 -7.85 7.40 9.75
C SER A 15 -6.95 6.30 10.32
N VAL A 16 -6.97 5.12 9.72
CA VAL A 16 -6.20 3.94 10.15
C VAL A 16 -5.14 3.48 9.15
N SER A 17 -5.07 4.13 7.98
CA SER A 17 -4.06 3.91 6.95
C SER A 17 -2.91 4.91 7.12
N SER A 18 -1.68 4.50 6.79
CA SER A 18 -0.50 5.37 6.86
C SER A 18 -0.68 6.64 6.03
N SER A 19 -0.12 7.74 6.53
CA SER A 19 0.10 9.00 5.81
C SER A 19 1.54 9.09 5.33
N ASP A 20 1.92 10.23 4.76
CA ASP A 20 3.31 10.56 4.46
C ASP A 20 4.21 10.41 5.69
N VAL A 21 5.41 9.89 5.50
CA VAL A 21 6.38 9.59 6.57
C VAL A 21 7.80 10.05 6.21
N ILE A 22 8.53 10.48 7.25
CA ILE A 22 9.97 10.71 7.21
C ILE A 22 10.61 9.71 8.17
N VAL A 23 11.59 8.95 7.71
CA VAL A 23 12.17 7.83 8.46
C VAL A 23 13.69 7.86 8.38
N ARG A 24 14.37 7.29 9.39
CA ARG A 24 15.82 7.22 9.39
C ARG A 24 16.36 6.17 8.42
N GLU A 25 17.42 6.50 7.70
CA GLU A 25 18.16 5.53 6.89
C GLU A 25 18.56 4.31 7.73
N GLY A 26 18.37 3.10 7.18
CA GLY A 26 18.59 1.83 7.85
C GLY A 26 17.45 1.34 8.74
N SER A 27 16.37 2.13 8.93
CA SER A 27 15.20 1.71 9.71
C SER A 27 14.34 0.68 8.97
N ASN A 28 13.57 -0.11 9.72
CA ASN A 28 12.45 -0.87 9.16
C ASN A 28 11.19 0.00 9.21
N ILE A 29 10.39 -0.05 8.15
CA ILE A 29 9.12 0.68 8.07
C ILE A 29 7.98 -0.27 7.72
N SER A 30 6.77 0.09 8.16
CA SER A 30 5.54 -0.63 7.87
C SER A 30 4.50 0.36 7.39
N LEU A 31 4.11 0.26 6.11
CA LEU A 31 3.05 1.08 5.53
C LEU A 31 1.74 0.29 5.56
N ARG A 32 0.69 0.87 6.13
CA ARG A 32 -0.61 0.23 6.28
C ARG A 32 -1.65 0.91 5.38
N CYS A 33 -2.51 0.10 4.77
CA CYS A 33 -3.64 0.56 3.98
C CYS A 33 -4.84 -0.34 4.26
N LYS A 34 -5.85 0.23 4.92
CA LYS A 34 -7.09 -0.46 5.28
C LYS A 34 -8.18 -0.04 4.31
N ALA A 35 -8.76 -1.04 3.64
CA ALA A 35 -9.91 -0.83 2.78
C ALA A 35 -11.14 -1.59 3.30
N THR A 36 -12.31 -1.02 3.01
CA THR A 36 -13.65 -1.56 3.26
C THR A 36 -14.39 -1.68 1.94
N GLY A 37 -15.33 -2.61 1.82
CA GLY A 37 -16.14 -2.83 0.62
C GLY A 37 -16.83 -4.19 0.67
N SER A 38 -17.69 -4.46 -0.30
CA SER A 38 -18.38 -5.75 -0.42
C SER A 38 -18.39 -6.20 -1.88
N PRO A 39 -17.72 -7.31 -2.25
CA PRO A 39 -16.89 -8.20 -1.40
C PRO A 39 -15.71 -7.47 -0.72
N THR A 40 -15.09 -8.10 0.29
CA THR A 40 -13.92 -7.53 0.98
C THR A 40 -12.80 -7.22 -0.02
N PRO A 41 -12.30 -5.96 -0.09
CA PRO A 41 -11.25 -5.62 -1.05
C PRO A 41 -9.90 -6.26 -0.75
N THR A 42 -9.18 -6.62 -1.80
CA THR A 42 -7.73 -6.89 -1.73
C THR A 42 -6.97 -5.57 -1.86
N VAL A 43 -5.80 -5.52 -1.24
CA VAL A 43 -4.90 -4.35 -1.30
C VAL A 43 -3.60 -4.76 -1.96
N LYS A 44 -3.16 -3.98 -2.93
CA LYS A 44 -1.85 -4.11 -3.57
C LYS A 44 -1.05 -2.83 -3.44
N TRP A 45 0.25 -2.96 -3.26
CA TRP A 45 1.19 -1.86 -3.20
C TRP A 45 2.07 -1.85 -4.44
N LYS A 46 2.35 -0.66 -4.95
CA LYS A 46 3.37 -0.43 -5.99
C LYS A 46 4.05 0.93 -5.76
N ARG A 47 5.19 1.15 -6.40
CA ARG A 47 5.75 2.51 -6.49
C ARG A 47 5.02 3.32 -7.57
N ASP A 48 4.81 4.60 -7.29
CA ASP A 48 4.18 5.55 -8.20
C ASP A 48 5.02 5.79 -9.46
N ASP A 49 6.34 5.70 -9.34
CA ASP A 49 7.32 5.80 -10.44
C ASP A 49 7.46 4.50 -11.26
N ASN A 50 6.67 3.46 -10.96
CA ASN A 50 6.73 2.13 -11.56
C ASN A 50 8.06 1.37 -11.41
N THR A 51 8.96 1.82 -10.52
CA THR A 51 10.15 1.03 -10.15
C THR A 51 9.79 -0.06 -9.14
N LYS A 52 10.71 -1.01 -8.92
CA LYS A 52 10.50 -2.11 -7.96
C LYS A 52 10.50 -1.59 -6.52
N ILE A 53 9.59 -2.11 -5.70
CA ILE A 53 9.65 -2.03 -4.24
C ILE A 53 10.80 -2.93 -3.77
N ALA A 54 11.84 -2.37 -3.16
CA ALA A 54 12.86 -3.17 -2.47
C ALA A 54 12.37 -3.51 -1.06
N ILE A 55 11.80 -4.71 -0.88
CA ILE A 55 11.36 -5.21 0.43
C ILE A 55 12.53 -5.34 1.40
N ASN A 56 13.67 -5.81 0.88
CA ASN A 56 14.94 -5.80 1.59
C ASN A 56 16.09 -5.76 0.58
N ARG A 57 16.76 -4.61 0.50
CA ARG A 57 17.85 -4.39 -0.46
C ARG A 57 19.09 -5.23 -0.17
N HIS A 58 19.38 -5.53 1.10
CA HIS A 58 20.59 -6.28 1.47
C HIS A 58 20.59 -7.73 0.98
N ILE A 59 19.41 -8.28 0.68
CA ILE A 59 19.24 -9.64 0.14
C ILE A 59 18.70 -9.63 -1.29
N ASN A 60 18.72 -8.47 -1.97
CA ASN A 60 18.18 -8.28 -3.31
C ASN A 60 16.71 -8.73 -3.47
N HIS A 61 15.91 -8.61 -2.41
CA HIS A 61 14.48 -8.93 -2.47
C HIS A 61 13.70 -7.70 -2.91
N ALA A 62 13.26 -7.69 -4.17
CA ALA A 62 12.47 -6.62 -4.75
C ALA A 62 11.34 -7.14 -5.65
N VAL A 63 10.20 -6.46 -5.61
CA VAL A 63 8.96 -6.84 -6.31
C VAL A 63 8.36 -5.65 -7.06
N ASN A 64 7.65 -5.89 -8.16
CA ASN A 64 6.91 -4.82 -8.85
C ASN A 64 5.64 -4.43 -8.06
N GLU A 65 4.99 -5.42 -7.45
CA GLU A 65 3.80 -5.25 -6.62
C GLU A 65 3.91 -6.12 -5.37
N TRP A 66 3.31 -5.66 -4.28
CA TRP A 66 3.18 -6.41 -3.03
C TRP A 66 1.71 -6.51 -2.63
N GLU A 67 1.18 -7.72 -2.46
CA GLU A 67 -0.21 -7.93 -2.04
C GLU A 67 -0.30 -8.05 -0.52
N GLY A 68 -1.20 -7.26 0.09
CA GLY A 68 -1.42 -7.23 1.53
C GLY A 68 -1.83 -5.86 2.03
N ALA A 69 -2.55 -5.83 3.16
CA ALA A 69 -2.94 -4.58 3.83
C ALA A 69 -1.74 -3.81 4.41
N THR A 70 -0.60 -4.50 4.57
CA THR A 70 0.63 -3.93 5.10
C THR A 70 1.81 -4.24 4.16
N LEU A 71 2.66 -3.25 3.95
CA LEU A 71 3.93 -3.34 3.23
C LEU A 71 5.07 -3.08 4.21
N ASP A 72 5.85 -4.11 4.51
CA ASP A 72 7.02 -4.01 5.38
C ASP A 72 8.31 -3.91 4.54
N ILE A 73 9.05 -2.81 4.74
CA ILE A 73 10.33 -2.57 4.07
C ILE A 73 11.43 -2.57 5.14
N HIS A 74 12.45 -3.41 4.94
CA HIS A 74 13.53 -3.62 5.89
C HIS A 74 14.77 -2.85 5.48
N LYS A 75 15.41 -2.19 6.45
CA LYS A 75 16.64 -1.41 6.26
C LYS A 75 16.53 -0.44 5.07
N ILE A 76 15.53 0.44 5.15
CA ILE A 76 15.22 1.41 4.10
C ILE A 76 16.43 2.32 3.80
N SER A 77 16.66 2.66 2.55
CA SER A 77 17.70 3.62 2.14
C SER A 77 17.14 4.78 1.35
N ARG A 78 17.96 5.80 1.09
CA ARG A 78 17.55 6.94 0.26
C ARG A 78 17.08 6.55 -1.15
N LEU A 79 17.51 5.40 -1.67
CA LEU A 79 17.05 4.86 -2.95
C LEU A 79 15.61 4.33 -2.90
N ASP A 80 15.04 4.13 -1.71
CA ASP A 80 13.63 3.78 -1.51
C ASP A 80 12.73 5.01 -1.39
N MET A 81 13.27 6.22 -1.33
CA MET A 81 12.44 7.43 -1.30
C MET A 81 11.51 7.47 -2.50
N GLY A 82 10.32 8.03 -2.29
CA GLY A 82 9.34 8.19 -3.35
C GLY A 82 7.93 8.02 -2.84
N ALA A 83 7.00 7.95 -3.77
CA ALA A 83 5.61 7.68 -3.44
C ALA A 83 5.26 6.22 -3.68
N TYR A 84 4.55 5.66 -2.71
CA TYR A 84 3.97 4.33 -2.75
C TYR A 84 2.46 4.48 -2.89
N LEU A 85 1.86 3.68 -3.75
CA LEU A 85 0.42 3.61 -3.95
C LEU A 85 -0.07 2.31 -3.32
N CYS A 86 -1.01 2.40 -2.37
CA CYS A 86 -1.86 1.26 -2.07
C CYS A 86 -3.13 1.35 -2.92
N ILE A 87 -3.51 0.24 -3.55
CA ILE A 87 -4.63 0.14 -4.48
C ILE A 87 -5.57 -0.91 -3.92
N ALA A 88 -6.81 -0.51 -3.65
CA ALA A 88 -7.86 -1.39 -3.15
C ALA A 88 -8.84 -1.76 -4.28
N SER A 89 -9.10 -3.04 -4.44
CA SER A 89 -10.03 -3.57 -5.46
C SER A 89 -10.81 -4.77 -4.92
N ASN A 90 -12.10 -4.85 -5.27
CA ASN A 90 -12.94 -6.02 -4.99
C ASN A 90 -13.73 -6.50 -6.23
N GLY A 91 -13.35 -6.04 -7.42
CA GLY A 91 -14.08 -6.31 -8.67
C GLY A 91 -15.28 -5.39 -8.92
N VAL A 92 -15.63 -4.51 -7.97
CA VAL A 92 -16.66 -3.47 -8.12
C VAL A 92 -15.98 -2.12 -8.38
N PRO A 93 -16.17 -1.49 -9.55
CA PRO A 93 -15.57 -0.18 -9.83
C PRO A 93 -16.17 0.95 -8.97
N PRO A 94 -15.40 2.02 -8.67
CA PRO A 94 -13.99 2.17 -9.01
C PRO A 94 -13.08 1.45 -8.01
N SER A 95 -11.95 0.94 -8.47
CA SER A 95 -10.80 0.71 -7.58
C SER A 95 -10.31 2.06 -7.07
N VAL A 96 -9.96 2.14 -5.79
CA VAL A 96 -9.44 3.36 -5.17
C VAL A 96 -7.98 3.19 -4.79
N SER A 97 -7.24 4.28 -4.70
CA SER A 97 -5.86 4.26 -4.26
C SER A 97 -5.56 5.39 -3.29
N LYS A 98 -4.61 5.15 -2.39
CA LYS A 98 -4.01 6.17 -1.53
C LYS A 98 -2.52 6.25 -1.84
N ARG A 99 -2.04 7.49 -1.99
CA ARG A 99 -0.64 7.81 -2.22
C ARG A 99 0.02 8.18 -0.90
N ILE A 100 1.15 7.54 -0.61
CA ILE A 100 1.94 7.75 0.62
C ILE A 100 3.37 8.08 0.20
N LYS A 101 3.83 9.28 0.57
CA LYS A 101 5.21 9.72 0.33
C LYS A 101 6.10 9.22 1.46
N VAL A 102 7.16 8.50 1.10
CA VAL A 102 8.23 8.08 2.01
C VAL A 102 9.46 8.93 1.72
N SER A 103 9.95 9.62 2.75
CA SER A 103 11.22 10.35 2.72
C SER A 103 12.18 9.73 3.74
N VAL A 104 13.46 9.69 3.42
CA VAL A 104 14.50 9.09 4.28
C VAL A 104 15.49 10.18 4.73
N ASP A 105 15.65 10.38 6.03
CA ASP A 105 16.57 11.41 6.56
C ASP A 105 18.05 11.07 6.34
#